data_AF-A0A960E1G8-F1
#
_entry.id   AF-A0A960E1G8-F1
#
_cell.length_a   1.000
_cell.length_b   1.000
_cell.length_c   1.000
_cell.angle_alpha   90.00
_cell.angle_beta   90.00
_cell.angle_gamma   90.00
#
_symmetry.space_group_name_H-M   'P 1'
#
loop_
_entity.id
_entity.type
_entity.pdbx_description
1 polymer ?
#
loop_
_entity_poly.entity_id
_entity_poly.type
_entity_poly.pdbx_seq_one_letter_code
_entity_poly.pdbx_strand_id
1 'polypeptide(L)'
;HSCKAWYCRGVGWQVATGRNAFVGCEAQDTAGHGWWITGARNTLSSCVADTAAMADVGGRPGEADGFSVEPGEELALVGCMAFDRTPGGRAPQQRYGFDVPSSLVEAGLLVAPIGWGNTGGLINAR
;
A
#
# COMPACT_ATOMS: atom_id res chain seq x y z
N HIS A 1 -1.37 -7.17 -19.10
CA HIS A 1 -2.52 -6.44 -18.53
C HIS A 1 -2.31 -6.31 -17.03
N SER A 2 -2.45 -5.10 -16.47
CA SER A 2 -2.35 -4.86 -15.03
C SER A 2 -3.66 -5.28 -14.33
N CYS A 3 -3.54 -5.80 -13.11
CA CYS A 3 -4.69 -6.14 -12.26
C CYS A 3 -5.13 -4.92 -11.44
N LYS A 4 -6.44 -4.74 -11.24
CA LYS A 4 -7.03 -3.53 -10.62
C LYS A 4 -8.02 -3.89 -9.52
N ALA A 5 -7.91 -3.22 -8.38
CA ALA A 5 -8.87 -3.26 -7.28
C ALA A 5 -9.26 -1.82 -6.90
N TRP A 6 -10.40 -1.36 -7.41
CA TRP A 6 -10.83 0.04 -7.29
C TRP A 6 -12.13 0.17 -6.52
N TYR A 7 -12.30 1.27 -5.79
CA TYR A 7 -13.53 1.61 -5.04
C TYR A 7 -13.93 0.55 -4.01
N CYS A 8 -12.94 -0.14 -3.41
CA CYS A 8 -13.20 -1.22 -2.48
C CYS A 8 -13.71 -0.68 -1.14
N ARG A 9 -14.81 -1.24 -0.62
CA ARG A 9 -15.32 -0.93 0.74
C ARG A 9 -14.52 -1.60 1.88
N GLY A 10 -13.44 -2.29 1.52
CA GLY A 10 -12.47 -2.91 2.44
C GLY A 10 -11.06 -2.60 1.95
N VAL A 11 -10.18 -3.60 1.97
CA VAL A 11 -8.84 -3.48 1.38
C VAL A 11 -8.87 -3.67 -0.14
N GLY A 12 -7.89 -3.11 -0.85
CA GLY A 12 -7.72 -3.36 -2.29
C GLY A 12 -7.29 -4.80 -2.56
N TRP A 13 -6.15 -5.19 -1.98
CA TRP A 13 -5.59 -6.55 -2.06
C TRP A 13 -5.28 -7.08 -0.68
N GLN A 14 -5.86 -8.24 -0.33
CA GLN A 14 -5.43 -9.02 0.83
C GLN A 14 -4.50 -10.14 0.37
N VAL A 15 -3.22 -10.06 0.72
CA VAL A 15 -2.20 -11.05 0.37
C VAL A 15 -1.86 -11.86 1.61
N ALA A 16 -2.69 -12.87 1.90
CA ALA A 16 -2.59 -13.68 3.12
C ALA A 16 -1.72 -14.93 2.98
N THR A 17 -1.30 -15.28 1.76
CA THR A 17 -0.45 -16.44 1.47
C THR A 17 0.85 -16.00 0.82
N GLY A 18 1.84 -16.89 0.79
CA GLY A 18 3.12 -16.63 0.16
C GLY A 18 3.23 -17.18 -1.26
N ARG A 19 4.33 -16.80 -1.92
CA ARG A 19 4.73 -17.17 -3.28
C ARG A 19 3.85 -16.60 -4.38
N ASN A 20 3.27 -15.42 -4.15
CA ASN A 20 2.61 -14.64 -5.18
C ASN A 20 3.58 -13.62 -5.80
N ALA A 21 3.36 -13.33 -7.09
CA ALA A 21 4.05 -12.28 -7.82
C ALA A 21 3.02 -11.30 -8.38
N PHE A 22 3.12 -10.03 -7.99
CA PHE A 22 2.28 -8.95 -8.49
C PHE A 22 3.14 -7.97 -9.27
N VAL A 23 2.75 -7.66 -10.50
CA VAL A 23 3.50 -6.77 -11.39
C VAL A 23 2.57 -5.75 -12.01
N GLY A 24 2.80 -4.47 -11.72
CA GLY A 24 2.02 -3.37 -12.29
C GLY A 24 0.57 -3.31 -11.82
N CYS A 25 0.23 -3.96 -10.71
CA CYS A 25 -1.14 -3.99 -10.20
C CYS A 25 -1.45 -2.77 -9.34
N GLU A 26 -2.73 -2.41 -9.25
CA GLU A 26 -3.18 -1.17 -8.65
C GLU A 26 -4.31 -1.42 -7.65
N ALA A 27 -4.19 -0.83 -6.47
CA ALA A 27 -5.29 -0.58 -5.56
C ALA A 27 -5.60 0.92 -5.55
N GLN A 28 -6.85 1.30 -5.81
CA GLN A 28 -7.27 2.70 -5.85
C GLN A 28 -8.55 2.89 -5.04
N ASP A 29 -8.65 4.00 -4.31
CA ASP A 29 -9.88 4.45 -3.65
C ASP A 29 -10.46 3.37 -2.72
N THR A 30 -9.68 2.94 -1.73
CA THR A 30 -10.06 1.84 -0.83
C THR A 30 -10.46 2.36 0.55
N ALA A 31 -11.45 1.73 1.19
CA ALA A 31 -11.88 2.11 2.54
C ALA A 31 -10.83 1.72 3.59
N GLY A 32 -10.17 0.57 3.39
CA GLY A 32 -9.02 0.11 4.16
C GLY A 32 -7.71 0.36 3.41
N HIS A 33 -6.71 -0.46 3.70
CA HIS A 33 -5.41 -0.43 3.03
C HIS A 33 -5.52 -0.68 1.52
N GLY A 34 -4.64 -0.06 0.74
CA GLY A 34 -4.50 -0.42 -0.67
C GLY A 34 -4.05 -1.88 -0.80
N TRP A 35 -2.96 -2.21 -0.10
CA TRP A 35 -2.40 -3.55 0.02
C TRP A 35 -2.27 -3.92 1.48
N TRP A 36 -2.89 -5.02 1.89
CA TRP A 36 -2.71 -5.61 3.20
C TRP A 36 -2.01 -6.96 3.05
N ILE A 37 -0.73 -7.00 3.41
CA ILE A 37 0.14 -8.14 3.16
C ILE A 37 0.51 -8.78 4.48
N THR A 38 -0.03 -9.97 4.72
CA THR A 38 0.21 -10.76 5.94
C THR A 38 0.98 -12.04 5.66
N GLY A 39 1.03 -12.49 4.39
CA GLY A 39 1.86 -13.62 3.96
C GLY A 39 3.28 -13.20 3.57
N ALA A 40 4.29 -13.91 4.05
CA ALA A 40 5.70 -13.79 3.60
C ALA A 40 5.90 -14.37 2.18
N ARG A 41 7.11 -14.29 1.61
CA ARG A 41 7.45 -14.93 0.32
C ARG A 41 6.74 -14.35 -0.89
N ASN A 42 6.39 -13.06 -0.86
CA ASN A 42 5.74 -12.39 -1.99
C ASN A 42 6.68 -11.39 -2.67
N THR A 43 6.49 -11.19 -3.97
CA THR A 43 7.22 -10.16 -4.72
C THR A 43 6.22 -9.22 -5.38
N LEU A 44 6.32 -7.94 -5.07
CA LEU A 44 5.54 -6.89 -5.67
C LEU A 44 6.48 -5.97 -6.44
N SER A 45 6.20 -5.77 -7.73
CA SER A 45 7.00 -4.88 -8.58
C SER A 45 6.11 -3.88 -9.30
N SER A 46 6.47 -2.60 -9.18
CA SER A 46 5.75 -1.50 -9.84
C SER A 46 4.24 -1.48 -9.50
N CYS A 47 3.86 -1.96 -8.30
CA CYS A 47 2.48 -1.91 -7.85
C CYS A 47 2.13 -0.54 -7.28
N VAL A 48 0.86 -0.17 -7.34
CA VAL A 48 0.37 1.15 -6.93
C VAL A 48 -0.67 1.02 -5.82
N ALA A 49 -0.58 1.93 -4.85
CA ALA A 49 -1.63 2.22 -3.88
C ALA A 49 -2.00 3.71 -4.00
N ASP A 50 -3.20 3.97 -4.48
CA ASP A 50 -3.73 5.32 -4.69
C ASP A 50 -4.93 5.55 -3.77
N THR A 51 -4.75 6.42 -2.78
CA THR A 51 -5.82 6.88 -1.89
C THR A 51 -6.48 5.74 -1.10
N ALA A 52 -5.73 5.16 -0.16
CA ALA A 52 -6.29 4.35 0.91
C ALA A 52 -7.06 5.22 1.94
N ALA A 53 -7.88 4.57 2.77
CA ALA A 53 -8.70 5.23 3.78
C ALA A 53 -9.76 6.21 3.23
N MET A 54 -10.19 6.00 1.98
CA MET A 54 -11.05 6.94 1.27
C MET A 54 -12.47 6.97 1.85
N ALA A 55 -12.91 8.15 2.29
CA ALA A 55 -14.21 8.36 2.92
C ALA A 55 -15.41 8.01 2.03
N ASP A 56 -15.31 8.24 0.71
CA ASP A 56 -16.42 8.01 -0.23
C ASP A 56 -16.78 6.52 -0.38
N VAL A 57 -15.86 5.62 -0.04
CA VAL A 57 -16.11 4.17 0.00
C VAL A 57 -16.25 3.63 1.42
N GLY A 58 -16.37 4.51 2.42
CA GLY A 58 -16.59 4.15 3.83
C GLY A 58 -15.30 4.05 4.65
N GLY A 59 -14.17 4.49 4.12
CA GLY A 59 -12.92 4.59 4.86
C GLY A 59 -12.90 5.76 5.85
N ARG A 60 -11.87 5.80 6.68
CA ARG A 60 -11.63 6.91 7.61
C ARG A 60 -10.26 7.52 7.33
N PRO A 61 -10.19 8.81 6.96
CA PRO A 61 -8.93 9.48 6.69
C PRO A 61 -7.93 9.32 7.84
N GLY A 62 -6.69 8.97 7.51
CA GLY A 62 -5.60 8.75 8.47
C GLY A 62 -5.59 7.38 9.14
N GLU A 63 -6.53 6.47 8.83
CA GLU A 63 -6.57 5.13 9.45
C GLU A 63 -5.96 4.01 8.60
N ALA A 64 -5.71 4.24 7.31
CA ALA A 64 -5.15 3.22 6.42
C ALA A 64 -3.99 3.71 5.55
N ASP A 65 -3.10 2.76 5.27
CA ASP A 65 -1.86 2.95 4.51
C ASP A 65 -1.97 2.39 3.09
N GLY A 66 -1.13 2.90 2.18
CA GLY A 66 -1.06 2.39 0.81
C GLY A 66 -0.64 0.92 0.79
N PHE A 67 0.48 0.61 1.44
CA PHE A 67 0.95 -0.74 1.72
C PHE A 67 1.11 -0.94 3.22
N SER A 68 0.31 -1.83 3.80
CA SER A 68 0.46 -2.33 5.16
C SER A 68 1.05 -3.74 5.11
N VAL A 69 2.25 -3.90 5.64
CA VAL A 69 3.06 -5.13 5.50
C VAL A 69 3.41 -5.66 6.87
N GLU A 70 2.97 -6.87 7.19
CA GLU A 70 3.30 -7.53 8.46
C GLU A 70 4.61 -8.33 8.40
N PRO A 71 4.91 -9.10 7.33
CA PRO A 71 6.15 -9.87 7.24
C PRO A 71 7.39 -8.99 7.15
N GLY A 72 8.35 -9.25 8.03
CA GLY A 72 9.63 -8.55 8.06
C GLY A 72 10.74 -9.19 7.23
N GLU A 73 10.48 -10.35 6.63
CA GLU A 73 11.46 -11.14 5.87
C GLU A 73 10.82 -11.86 4.68
N GLU A 74 11.68 -12.29 3.74
CA GLU A 74 11.32 -13.04 2.54
C GLU A 74 10.25 -12.36 1.65
N LEU A 75 10.02 -11.06 1.75
CA LEU A 75 9.08 -10.31 0.93
C LEU A 75 9.80 -9.14 0.27
N ALA A 76 9.53 -8.84 -0.99
CA ALA A 76 10.14 -7.70 -1.68
C ALA A 76 9.09 -6.76 -2.30
N LEU A 77 9.23 -5.45 -2.06
CA LEU A 77 8.50 -4.39 -2.74
C LEU A 77 9.49 -3.58 -3.57
N VAL A 78 9.39 -3.64 -4.89
CA VAL A 78 10.37 -3.04 -5.80
C VAL A 78 9.71 -2.03 -6.72
N GLY A 79 10.06 -0.76 -6.55
CA GLY A 79 9.51 0.35 -7.36
C GLY A 79 8.01 0.53 -7.18
N CYS A 80 7.46 0.11 -6.05
CA CYS A 80 6.05 0.34 -5.73
C CYS A 80 5.81 1.82 -5.43
N MET A 81 4.59 2.28 -5.69
CA MET A 81 4.19 3.68 -5.54
C MET A 81 2.98 3.81 -4.63
N ALA A 82 3.02 4.73 -3.67
CA ALA A 82 1.92 4.97 -2.75
C ALA A 82 1.65 6.46 -2.56
N PHE A 83 0.48 6.93 -2.97
CA PHE A 83 0.12 8.35 -2.88
C PHE A 83 -1.36 8.55 -2.62
N ASP A 84 -1.71 9.76 -2.19
CA ASP A 84 -3.09 10.24 -2.18
C ASP A 84 -3.28 11.26 -3.30
N ARG A 85 -4.24 11.01 -4.20
CA ARG A 85 -4.52 11.90 -5.33
C ARG A 85 -5.41 13.07 -4.94
N THR A 86 -5.84 13.18 -3.68
CA THR A 86 -6.76 14.20 -3.17
C THR A 86 -8.04 14.28 -3.99
N PRO A 87 -8.84 13.19 -4.06
CA PRO A 87 -10.04 13.15 -4.90
C PRO A 87 -10.98 14.32 -4.59
N GLY A 88 -11.31 15.11 -5.61
CA GLY A 88 -12.15 16.30 -5.48
C GLY A 88 -11.48 17.48 -4.76
N GLY A 89 -10.14 17.53 -4.70
CA GLY A 89 -9.38 18.60 -4.04
C GLY A 89 -9.44 18.55 -2.51
N ARG A 90 -9.80 17.39 -1.94
CA ARG A 90 -9.90 17.20 -0.49
C ARG A 90 -8.52 17.11 0.16
N ALA A 91 -8.49 17.24 1.48
CA ALA A 91 -7.29 16.92 2.24
C ALA A 91 -6.89 15.45 1.99
N PRO A 92 -5.58 15.12 2.03
CA PRO A 92 -5.16 13.73 1.88
C PRO A 92 -5.70 12.83 2.99
N GLN A 93 -5.92 11.56 2.66
CA GLN A 93 -6.60 10.57 3.50
C GLN A 93 -5.72 9.35 3.79
N GLN A 94 -4.86 8.95 2.86
CA GLN A 94 -3.89 7.88 3.10
C GLN A 94 -2.90 8.29 4.21
N ARG A 95 -2.68 7.40 5.19
CA ARG A 95 -1.78 7.65 6.32
C ARG A 95 -0.32 7.57 5.90
N TYR A 96 0.22 6.36 5.77
CA TYR A 96 1.55 6.15 5.22
C TYR A 96 1.47 5.61 3.80
N GLY A 97 2.49 5.88 3.00
CA GLY A 97 2.66 5.16 1.75
C GLY A 97 2.97 3.68 2.00
N PHE A 98 3.95 3.45 2.88
CA PHE A 98 4.44 2.13 3.28
C PHE A 98 4.52 2.06 4.81
N ASP A 99 3.61 1.33 5.45
CA ASP A 99 3.71 0.88 6.84
C ASP A 99 4.33 -0.52 6.86
N VAL A 100 5.60 -0.61 7.23
CA VAL A 100 6.41 -1.83 7.05
C VAL A 100 7.24 -2.13 8.29
N PRO A 101 7.65 -3.38 8.53
CA PRO A 101 8.59 -3.70 9.60
C PRO A 101 9.96 -3.13 9.27
N SER A 102 10.68 -2.63 10.27
CA SER A 102 12.01 -2.05 10.10
C SER A 102 13.00 -3.03 9.48
N SER A 103 12.89 -4.32 9.81
CA SER A 103 13.73 -5.38 9.22
C SER A 103 13.60 -5.51 7.71
N LEU A 104 12.43 -5.19 7.14
CA LEU A 104 12.22 -5.21 5.69
C LEU A 104 13.04 -4.11 5.01
N VAL A 105 13.11 -2.93 5.63
CA VAL A 105 13.92 -1.80 5.15
C VAL A 105 15.41 -2.10 5.30
N GLU A 106 15.82 -2.57 6.49
CA GLU A 106 17.22 -2.91 6.80
C GLU A 106 17.78 -4.01 5.90
N ALA A 107 16.95 -4.99 5.55
CA ALA A 107 17.31 -6.06 4.61
C ALA A 107 17.35 -5.60 3.14
N GLY A 108 17.03 -4.33 2.85
CA GLY A 108 17.01 -3.79 1.48
C GLY A 108 15.87 -4.36 0.63
N LEU A 109 14.77 -4.77 1.27
CA LEU A 109 13.63 -5.41 0.61
C LEU A 109 12.50 -4.44 0.25
N LEU A 110 12.52 -3.22 0.80
CA LEU A 110 11.76 -2.07 0.29
C LEU A 110 12.67 -1.27 -0.64
N VAL A 111 12.58 -1.53 -1.94
CA VAL A 111 13.48 -0.97 -2.93
C VAL A 111 12.78 0.13 -3.71
N ALA A 112 13.36 1.33 -3.68
CA ALA A 112 12.86 2.51 -4.39
C ALA A 112 11.35 2.77 -4.14
N PRO A 113 10.90 2.92 -2.89
CA PRO A 113 9.53 3.35 -2.61
C PRO A 113 9.29 4.76 -3.14
N ILE A 114 8.19 4.95 -3.87
CA ILE A 114 7.81 6.24 -4.45
C ILE A 114 6.50 6.68 -3.82
N GLY A 115 6.34 7.97 -3.52
CA GLY A 115 5.05 8.46 -3.06
C GLY A 115 5.04 9.89 -2.57
N TRP A 116 3.83 10.41 -2.40
CA TRP A 116 3.54 11.79 -1.98
C TRP A 116 2.11 11.86 -1.42
N GLY A 117 1.77 12.99 -0.79
CA GLY A 117 0.38 13.21 -0.31
C GLY A 117 -0.04 12.29 0.84
N ASN A 118 0.86 11.54 1.46
CA ASN A 118 0.53 10.70 2.61
C ASN A 118 0.55 11.55 3.89
N THR A 119 -0.49 11.49 4.71
CA THR A 119 -0.66 12.36 5.90
C THR A 119 0.39 12.11 6.99
N GLY A 120 0.85 10.87 7.14
CA GLY A 120 1.92 10.47 8.06
C GLY A 120 3.31 10.41 7.40
N GLY A 121 3.40 10.55 6.08
CA GLY A 121 4.65 10.47 5.33
C GLY A 121 4.80 9.22 4.48
N LEU A 122 5.91 9.11 3.75
CA LEU A 122 6.09 8.04 2.77
C LEU A 122 6.30 6.67 3.39
N ILE A 123 7.21 6.56 4.36
CA ILE A 123 7.59 5.29 4.98
C ILE A 123 7.45 5.42 6.49
N ASN A 124 6.71 4.51 7.10
CA ASN A 124 6.74 4.23 8.53
C ASN A 124 7.43 2.87 8.72
N ALA A 125 8.67 2.89 9.19
CA ALA A 125 9.42 1.70 9.59
C ALA A 125 9.21 1.49 11.10
N ARG A 126 8.53 0.40 11.46
CA ARG A 126 8.14 0.09 12.85
C ARG A 126 8.75 -1.20 13.39
#